data_AF-A0A8J4AF13-F1
#
_entry.id   AF-A0A8J4AF13-F1
#
_cell.length_a   1.000
_cell.length_b   1.000
_cell.length_c   1.000
_cell.angle_alpha   90.00
_cell.angle_beta   90.00
_cell.angle_gamma   90.00
#
_symmetry.space_group_name_H-M   'P 1'
#
loop_
_entity.id
_entity.type
_entity.pdbx_description
1 polymer ?
#
loop_
_entity_poly.entity_id
_entity_poly.type
_entity_poly.pdbx_seq_one_letter_code
_entity_poly.pdbx_strand_id
1 'polypeptide(L)'
;MTEPDSVERYLDDLFDRLSGTGGAGRRALAEAEEHLRDDVAEAVSRGVPADLAAREAVARFGRAADLARRLRRANRSHRALALSSGWLVAGWASAIVALSFLLTAVDRLVELRRTPGNAVECASTTCPTQTQALEHYLALTVGFGLLGAGLLLARRVVRPVPVPAALPILTAVVSALLTPVFLFGALSPVLSDLNLLVGSAGIYFTLFVGVVLGAATLASAGWAIAVRRRPAVAAG
;
A
#
# COMPACT_ATOMS: atom_id res chain seq x y z
N MET A 1 5.07 -33.25 -40.63
CA MET A 1 4.47 -32.79 -39.36
C MET A 1 5.61 -32.72 -38.38
N THR A 2 6.12 -31.52 -38.14
CA THR A 2 7.29 -31.26 -37.31
C THR A 2 6.89 -31.11 -35.84
N GLU A 3 7.83 -31.50 -34.98
CA GLU A 3 7.74 -32.02 -33.62
C GLU A 3 7.44 -31.06 -32.40
N PRO A 4 7.10 -29.75 -32.50
CA PRO A 4 6.74 -28.94 -31.30
C PRO A 4 5.23 -28.77 -31.00
N ASP A 5 4.37 -29.36 -31.84
CA ASP A 5 2.95 -28.96 -31.99
C ASP A 5 2.09 -29.19 -30.72
N SER A 6 2.49 -30.10 -29.82
CA SER A 6 1.74 -30.36 -28.58
C SER A 6 1.93 -29.29 -27.50
N VAL A 7 3.14 -28.73 -27.38
CA VAL A 7 3.46 -27.66 -26.43
C VAL A 7 2.87 -26.35 -26.91
N GLU A 8 3.02 -26.03 -28.20
CA GLU A 8 2.45 -24.81 -28.80
C GLU A 8 0.92 -24.78 -28.64
N ARG A 9 0.23 -25.88 -28.99
CA ARG A 9 -1.22 -25.99 -28.81
C ARG A 9 -1.65 -25.85 -27.35
N TYR A 10 -0.85 -26.38 -26.41
CA TYR A 10 -1.12 -26.21 -24.98
C TYR A 10 -0.96 -24.76 -24.53
N LEU A 11 0.09 -24.07 -25.01
CA LEU A 11 0.34 -22.66 -24.71
C LEU A 11 -0.73 -21.75 -25.32
N ASP A 12 -1.22 -22.06 -26.52
CA ASP A 12 -2.33 -21.33 -27.15
C ASP A 12 -3.63 -21.46 -26.33
N ASP A 13 -4.02 -22.67 -25.92
CA ASP A 13 -5.20 -22.87 -25.05
C ASP A 13 -5.01 -22.18 -23.69
N LEU A 14 -3.80 -22.21 -23.13
CA LEU A 14 -3.48 -21.50 -21.91
C LEU A 14 -3.56 -19.97 -22.09
N PHE A 15 -3.07 -19.43 -23.21
CA PHE A 15 -3.13 -18.01 -23.53
C PHE A 15 -4.57 -17.52 -23.65
N ASP A 16 -5.41 -18.22 -24.42
CA ASP A 16 -6.84 -17.92 -24.56
C ASP A 16 -7.54 -17.90 -23.20
N ARG A 17 -7.19 -18.85 -22.33
CA ARG A 17 -7.71 -18.91 -20.95
C ARG A 17 -7.09 -17.90 -20.02
N LEU A 18 -5.95 -17.28 -20.34
CA LEU A 18 -5.36 -16.19 -19.57
C LEU A 18 -5.71 -14.81 -20.15
N SER A 19 -6.40 -14.76 -21.29
CA SER A 19 -6.93 -13.53 -21.87
C SER A 19 -7.73 -12.72 -20.84
N GLY A 20 -7.57 -11.38 -20.88
CA GLY A 20 -8.17 -10.46 -19.93
C GLY A 20 -7.45 -10.32 -18.58
N THR A 21 -6.41 -11.11 -18.28
CA THR A 21 -5.61 -10.93 -17.05
C THR A 21 -4.44 -9.94 -17.18
N GLY A 22 -4.21 -9.41 -18.39
CA GLY A 22 -3.24 -8.35 -18.67
C GLY A 22 -1.79 -8.81 -18.50
N GLY A 23 -0.94 -7.94 -17.93
CA GLY A 23 0.49 -8.24 -17.74
C GLY A 23 0.76 -9.45 -16.83
N ALA A 24 -0.14 -9.76 -15.90
CA ALA A 24 -0.01 -10.93 -15.05
C ALA A 24 -0.20 -12.25 -15.82
N GLY A 25 -1.11 -12.26 -16.80
CA GLY A 25 -1.30 -13.41 -17.70
C GLY A 25 -0.12 -13.67 -18.59
N ARG A 26 0.44 -12.61 -19.20
CA ARG A 26 1.65 -12.73 -20.05
C ARG A 26 2.84 -13.27 -19.28
N ARG A 27 3.03 -12.84 -18.03
CA ARG A 27 4.10 -13.36 -17.16
C ARG A 27 3.89 -14.84 -16.82
N ALA A 28 2.68 -15.19 -16.42
CA ALA A 28 2.33 -16.59 -16.13
C ALA A 28 2.46 -17.50 -17.37
N LEU A 29 2.17 -17.00 -18.57
CA LEU A 29 2.37 -17.74 -19.81
C LEU A 29 3.86 -17.97 -20.08
N ALA A 30 4.68 -16.92 -19.98
CA ALA A 30 6.13 -17.02 -20.18
C ALA A 30 6.78 -18.00 -19.19
N GLU A 31 6.36 -17.97 -17.92
CA GLU A 31 6.82 -18.90 -16.88
C GLU A 31 6.38 -20.34 -17.16
N ALA A 32 5.14 -20.55 -17.63
CA ALA A 32 4.67 -21.88 -18.03
C ALA A 32 5.42 -22.40 -19.28
N GLU A 33 5.72 -21.54 -20.25
CA GLU A 33 6.52 -21.87 -21.43
C GLU A 33 7.95 -22.26 -21.07
N GLU A 34 8.61 -21.50 -20.18
CA GLU A 34 9.95 -21.78 -19.67
C GLU A 34 10.00 -23.15 -18.99
N HIS A 35 9.12 -23.40 -18.03
CA HIS A 35 9.07 -24.69 -17.34
C HIS A 35 8.72 -25.87 -18.25
N LEU A 36 7.84 -25.69 -19.24
CA LEU A 36 7.55 -26.74 -20.22
C LEU A 36 8.78 -27.06 -21.06
N ARG A 37 9.56 -26.05 -21.48
CA ARG A 37 10.80 -26.26 -22.22
C ARG A 37 11.87 -26.94 -21.36
N ASP A 38 12.00 -26.56 -20.10
CA ASP A 38 12.93 -27.19 -19.16
C ASP A 38 12.58 -28.67 -18.96
N ASP A 39 11.31 -29.00 -18.72
CA ASP A 39 10.83 -30.37 -18.56
C ASP A 39 11.07 -31.23 -19.81
N VAL A 40 10.88 -30.64 -21.00
CA VAL A 40 11.17 -31.32 -22.28
C VAL A 40 12.66 -31.55 -22.44
N ALA A 41 13.49 -30.55 -22.19
CA ALA A 41 14.94 -30.67 -22.28
C ALA A 41 15.49 -31.72 -21.30
N GLU A 42 14.94 -31.79 -20.09
CA GLU A 42 15.28 -32.81 -19.09
C GLU A 42 14.86 -34.22 -19.55
N ALA A 43 13.69 -34.40 -20.15
CA ALA A 43 13.29 -35.70 -20.67
C ALA A 43 14.15 -36.14 -21.87
N VAL A 44 14.45 -35.21 -22.78
CA VAL A 44 15.32 -35.47 -23.94
C VAL A 44 16.74 -35.82 -23.50
N SER A 45 17.30 -35.16 -22.48
CA SER A 45 18.63 -35.48 -21.96
C SER A 45 18.72 -36.89 -21.34
N ARG A 46 17.59 -37.45 -20.92
CA ARG A 46 17.44 -38.84 -20.46
C ARG A 46 17.22 -39.85 -21.60
N GLY A 47 17.27 -39.41 -22.86
CA GLY A 47 17.09 -40.24 -24.04
C GLY A 47 15.63 -40.47 -24.45
N VAL A 48 14.68 -39.72 -23.89
CA VAL A 48 13.27 -39.79 -24.33
C VAL A 48 13.12 -39.05 -25.67
N PRO A 49 12.42 -39.62 -26.67
CA PRO A 49 12.13 -38.92 -27.92
C PRO A 49 11.40 -37.59 -27.68
N ALA A 50 11.75 -36.53 -28.42
CA ALA A 50 11.24 -35.17 -28.19
C ALA A 50 9.70 -35.09 -28.21
N ASP A 51 9.05 -35.75 -29.17
CA ASP A 51 7.60 -35.91 -29.24
C ASP A 51 6.95 -36.51 -27.98
N LEU A 52 7.61 -37.51 -27.39
CA LEU A 52 7.11 -38.17 -26.19
C LEU A 52 7.39 -37.32 -24.95
N ALA A 53 8.57 -36.70 -24.88
CA ALA A 53 8.95 -35.74 -23.84
C ALA A 53 7.98 -34.56 -23.75
N ALA A 54 7.60 -33.98 -24.89
CA ALA A 54 6.62 -32.90 -24.98
C ALA A 54 5.25 -33.30 -24.43
N ARG A 55 4.75 -34.48 -24.83
CA ARG A 55 3.48 -35.01 -24.33
C ARG A 55 3.52 -35.32 -22.84
N GLU A 56 4.64 -35.85 -22.35
CA GLU A 56 4.84 -36.15 -20.92
C GLU A 56 4.89 -34.86 -20.09
N ALA A 57 5.60 -33.83 -20.55
CA ALA A 57 5.68 -32.53 -19.91
C ALA A 57 4.29 -31.86 -19.80
N VAL A 58 3.53 -31.84 -20.90
CA VAL A 58 2.14 -31.34 -20.91
C VAL A 58 1.25 -32.15 -19.97
N ALA A 59 1.36 -33.48 -19.98
CA ALA A 59 0.59 -34.35 -19.09
C ALA A 59 0.89 -34.07 -17.60
N ARG A 60 2.15 -33.77 -17.26
CA ARG A 60 2.59 -33.43 -15.90
C ARG A 60 2.07 -32.06 -15.45
N PHE A 61 2.06 -31.08 -16.36
CA PHE A 61 1.45 -29.77 -16.14
C PHE A 61 -0.07 -29.84 -15.92
N GLY A 62 -0.72 -30.84 -16.51
CA GLY A 62 -2.15 -31.09 -16.40
C GLY A 62 -2.96 -30.28 -17.40
N ARG A 63 -4.27 -30.13 -17.16
CA ARG A 63 -5.15 -29.41 -18.08
C ARG A 63 -4.92 -27.89 -17.97
N ALA A 64 -4.76 -27.21 -19.11
CA ALA A 64 -4.61 -25.75 -19.18
C ALA A 64 -5.77 -25.01 -18.47
N ALA A 65 -6.99 -25.55 -18.53
CA ALA A 65 -8.15 -25.05 -17.79
C ALA A 65 -7.92 -24.99 -16.27
N ASP A 66 -7.30 -26.02 -15.69
CA ASP A 66 -7.07 -26.10 -14.25
C ASP A 66 -5.91 -25.22 -13.83
N LEU A 67 -4.85 -25.17 -14.63
CA LEU A 67 -3.73 -24.26 -14.42
C LEU A 67 -4.18 -22.79 -14.47
N ALA A 68 -4.92 -22.40 -15.52
CA ALA A 68 -5.46 -21.04 -15.66
C ALA A 68 -6.37 -20.68 -14.46
N ARG A 69 -7.18 -21.63 -13.98
CA ARG A 69 -8.04 -21.43 -12.79
C ARG A 69 -7.21 -21.20 -11.52
N ARG A 70 -6.15 -21.99 -11.31
CA ARG A 70 -5.23 -21.84 -10.16
C ARG A 70 -4.50 -20.50 -10.22
N LEU A 71 -3.95 -20.14 -11.37
CA LEU A 71 -3.27 -18.85 -11.59
C LEU A 71 -4.19 -17.66 -11.37
N ARG A 72 -5.43 -17.71 -11.88
CA ARG A 72 -6.46 -16.68 -11.63
C ARG A 72 -6.79 -16.55 -10.14
N ARG A 73 -6.89 -17.67 -9.41
CA ARG A 73 -7.15 -17.67 -7.95
C ARG A 73 -5.95 -17.09 -7.17
N ALA A 74 -4.73 -17.52 -7.49
CA ALA A 74 -3.52 -17.00 -6.88
C ALA A 74 -3.41 -15.47 -7.07
N ASN A 75 -3.60 -14.98 -8.30
CA ASN A 75 -3.58 -13.54 -8.58
C ASN A 75 -4.69 -12.75 -7.88
N ARG A 76 -5.89 -13.32 -7.71
CA ARG A 76 -6.96 -12.68 -6.91
C ARG A 76 -6.57 -12.53 -5.45
N SER A 77 -5.90 -13.52 -4.87
CA SER A 77 -5.48 -13.51 -3.46
C SER A 77 -4.47 -12.39 -3.17
N HIS A 78 -3.47 -12.19 -4.03
CA HIS A 78 -2.47 -11.12 -3.86
C HIS A 78 -3.07 -9.72 -3.98
N ARG A 79 -4.04 -9.52 -4.88
CA ARG A 79 -4.75 -8.23 -5.00
C ARG A 79 -5.63 -7.96 -3.78
N ALA A 80 -6.34 -8.97 -3.28
CA ALA A 80 -7.12 -8.86 -2.07
C ALA A 80 -6.23 -8.55 -0.85
N LEU A 81 -5.06 -9.19 -0.75
CA LEU A 81 -4.10 -8.93 0.32
C LEU A 81 -3.57 -7.49 0.27
N ALA A 82 -3.14 -7.02 -0.91
CA ALA A 82 -2.57 -5.68 -1.08
C ALA A 82 -3.58 -4.56 -0.80
N LEU A 83 -4.85 -4.75 -1.17
CA LEU A 83 -5.90 -3.80 -0.80
C LEU A 83 -6.15 -3.84 0.71
N SER A 84 -6.14 -5.02 1.33
CA SER A 84 -6.39 -5.15 2.78
C SER A 84 -5.31 -4.51 3.66
N SER A 85 -4.04 -4.51 3.23
CA SER A 85 -2.95 -3.87 3.97
C SER A 85 -3.06 -2.35 3.91
N GLY A 86 -3.49 -1.77 2.79
CA GLY A 86 -3.71 -0.32 2.66
C GLY A 86 -4.74 0.22 3.68
N TRP A 87 -5.89 -0.45 3.81
CA TRP A 87 -6.92 -0.05 4.80
C TRP A 87 -6.45 -0.19 6.24
N LEU A 88 -5.64 -1.21 6.54
CA LEU A 88 -5.05 -1.39 7.86
C LEU A 88 -4.08 -0.25 8.19
N VAL A 89 -3.16 0.06 7.28
CA VAL A 89 -2.17 1.13 7.50
C VAL A 89 -2.89 2.48 7.68
N ALA A 90 -3.89 2.77 6.86
CA ALA A 90 -4.66 4.01 6.97
C ALA A 90 -5.46 4.08 8.29
N GLY A 91 -6.11 2.99 8.69
CA GLY A 91 -6.84 2.91 9.96
C GLY A 91 -5.93 3.11 11.18
N TRP A 92 -4.78 2.44 11.19
CA TRP A 92 -3.78 2.58 12.26
C TRP A 92 -3.17 3.98 12.32
N ALA A 93 -2.82 4.56 11.17
CA ALA A 93 -2.30 5.93 11.12
C ALA A 93 -3.30 6.92 11.72
N SER A 94 -4.58 6.81 11.37
CA SER A 94 -5.64 7.66 11.93
C SER A 94 -5.82 7.46 13.44
N ALA A 95 -5.73 6.22 13.93
CA ALA A 95 -5.86 5.91 15.35
C ALA A 95 -4.69 6.47 16.17
N ILE A 96 -3.46 6.38 15.66
CA ILE A 96 -2.26 6.96 16.31
C ILE A 96 -2.43 8.46 16.46
N VAL A 97 -2.97 9.13 15.44
CA VAL A 97 -3.16 10.58 15.44
C VAL A 97 -4.23 11.00 16.43
N ALA A 98 -5.36 10.28 16.46
CA ALA A 98 -6.39 10.51 17.45
C ALA A 98 -5.81 10.35 18.88
N LEU A 99 -4.98 9.34 19.11
CA LEU A 99 -4.31 9.13 20.39
C LEU A 99 -3.38 10.29 20.76
N SER A 100 -2.61 10.84 19.81
CA SER A 100 -1.76 12.01 20.05
C SER A 100 -2.56 13.22 20.50
N PHE A 101 -3.66 13.54 19.81
CA PHE A 101 -4.52 14.67 20.21
C PHE A 101 -5.20 14.44 21.57
N LEU A 102 -5.58 13.20 21.87
CA LEU A 102 -6.14 12.85 23.17
C LEU A 102 -5.13 13.10 24.30
N LEU A 103 -3.87 12.70 24.11
CA LEU A 103 -2.81 12.91 25.10
C LEU A 103 -2.56 14.41 25.34
N THR A 104 -2.55 15.24 24.30
CA THR A 104 -2.44 16.71 24.44
C THR A 104 -3.62 17.30 25.19
N ALA A 105 -4.84 16.83 24.92
CA ALA A 105 -6.04 17.30 25.63
C ALA A 105 -5.98 16.92 27.13
N VAL A 106 -5.51 15.72 27.46
CA VAL A 106 -5.33 15.26 28.85
C VAL A 106 -4.28 16.10 29.56
N ASP A 107 -3.14 16.39 28.94
CA ASP A 107 -2.07 17.19 29.54
C ASP A 107 -2.57 18.61 29.90
N ARG A 108 -3.28 19.27 28.98
CA ARG A 108 -3.89 20.58 29.23
C ARG A 108 -4.96 20.55 30.33
N LEU A 109 -5.74 19.48 30.40
CA LEU A 109 -6.71 19.29 31.48
C LEU A 109 -6.01 19.14 32.85
N VAL A 110 -4.89 18.43 32.89
CA VAL A 110 -4.08 18.27 34.11
C VAL A 110 -3.45 19.60 34.53
N GLU A 111 -2.94 20.39 33.58
CA GLU A 111 -2.41 21.74 33.82
C GLU A 111 -3.47 22.64 34.44
N LEU A 112 -4.66 22.75 33.83
CA LEU A 112 -5.80 23.51 34.34
C LEU A 112 -6.20 23.10 35.77
N ARG A 113 -6.13 21.80 36.07
CA ARG A 113 -6.46 21.28 37.40
C ARG A 113 -5.40 21.62 38.45
N ARG A 114 -4.12 21.74 38.06
CA ARG A 114 -3.01 22.05 38.96
C ARG A 114 -2.92 23.55 39.30
N THR A 115 -3.33 24.44 38.41
CA THR A 115 -3.20 25.90 38.58
C THR A 115 -4.54 26.64 38.46
N PRO A 116 -5.52 26.37 39.35
CA PRO A 116 -6.86 26.97 39.25
C PRO A 116 -6.88 28.51 39.40
N GLY A 117 -5.82 29.10 39.97
CA GLY A 117 -5.70 30.56 40.17
C GLY A 117 -5.01 31.32 39.03
N ASN A 118 -4.44 30.64 38.04
CA ASN A 118 -3.78 31.28 36.89
C ASN A 118 -4.71 31.38 35.68
N ALA A 119 -6.03 31.37 35.89
CA ALA A 119 -6.97 31.79 34.86
C ALA A 119 -6.66 33.26 34.54
N VAL A 120 -5.83 33.46 33.53
CA VAL A 120 -5.31 34.76 33.09
C VAL A 120 -6.49 35.71 32.99
N GLU A 121 -6.52 36.75 33.83
CA GLU A 121 -7.37 37.91 33.61
C GLU A 121 -6.90 38.56 32.31
N CYS A 122 -7.45 38.09 31.20
CA CYS A 122 -7.21 38.68 29.90
C CYS A 122 -7.94 40.02 29.86
N ALA A 123 -7.18 41.10 30.08
CA ALA A 123 -7.68 42.48 30.00
C ALA A 123 -8.07 42.91 28.57
N SER A 124 -7.85 42.07 27.55
CA SER A 124 -8.16 42.35 26.15
C SER A 124 -9.13 41.33 25.55
N THR A 125 -10.09 41.82 24.76
CA THR A 125 -11.24 41.12 24.18
C THR A 125 -10.90 40.05 23.13
N THR A 126 -9.62 39.78 22.89
CA THR A 126 -9.13 38.92 21.79
C THR A 126 -8.22 37.78 22.23
N CYS A 127 -8.16 37.47 23.52
CA CYS A 127 -7.48 36.25 23.95
C CYS A 127 -8.33 35.02 23.62
N PRO A 128 -7.85 34.09 22.78
CA PRO A 128 -8.50 32.80 22.63
C PRO A 128 -8.49 32.13 24.01
N THR A 129 -9.66 31.93 24.58
CA THR A 129 -9.80 31.29 25.90
C THR A 129 -9.24 29.88 25.81
N GLN A 130 -8.45 29.43 26.79
CA GLN A 130 -7.87 28.07 26.81
C GLN A 130 -8.92 26.96 26.58
N THR A 131 -10.17 27.21 26.96
CA THR A 131 -11.33 26.36 26.67
C THR A 131 -11.53 26.09 25.19
N GLN A 132 -11.33 27.08 24.32
CA GLN A 132 -11.51 26.96 22.87
C GLN A 132 -10.44 26.06 22.24
N ALA A 133 -9.22 26.07 22.78
CA ALA A 133 -8.16 25.15 22.35
C ALA A 133 -8.48 23.71 22.76
N LEU A 134 -8.97 23.49 23.98
CA LEU A 134 -9.38 22.17 24.46
C LEU A 134 -10.52 21.58 23.62
N GLU A 135 -11.54 22.37 23.30
CA GLU A 135 -12.63 21.97 22.40
C GLU A 135 -12.13 21.56 21.02
N HIS A 136 -11.16 22.30 20.45
CA HIS A 136 -10.55 21.96 19.16
C HIS A 136 -9.83 20.62 19.19
N TYR A 137 -9.04 20.33 20.23
CA TYR A 137 -8.31 19.07 20.34
C TYR A 137 -9.23 17.87 20.54
N LEU A 138 -10.31 18.02 21.31
CA LEU A 138 -11.32 16.97 21.48
C LEU A 138 -12.07 16.71 20.16
N ALA A 139 -12.46 17.75 19.44
CA ALA A 139 -13.12 17.62 18.15
C ALA A 139 -12.24 16.86 17.13
N LEU A 140 -10.95 17.19 17.06
CA LEU A 140 -9.99 16.49 16.19
C LEU A 140 -9.80 15.03 16.60
N THR A 141 -9.68 14.75 17.90
CA THR A 141 -9.57 13.39 18.44
C THR A 141 -10.75 12.52 18.01
N VAL A 142 -11.97 13.03 18.20
CA VAL A 142 -13.20 12.32 17.82
C VAL A 142 -13.26 12.13 16.30
N GLY A 143 -12.94 13.17 15.53
CA GLY A 143 -12.93 13.11 14.06
C GLY A 143 -11.99 12.03 13.51
N PHE A 144 -10.72 12.02 13.93
CA PHE A 144 -9.75 11.01 13.49
C PHE A 144 -10.03 9.62 14.07
N GLY A 145 -10.57 9.53 15.28
CA GLY A 145 -10.99 8.26 15.87
C GLY A 145 -12.13 7.61 15.08
N LEU A 146 -13.17 8.38 14.75
CA LEU A 146 -14.29 7.91 13.93
C LEU A 146 -13.85 7.58 12.50
N LEU A 147 -12.96 8.37 11.90
CA LEU A 147 -12.39 8.06 10.58
C LEU A 147 -11.62 6.74 10.62
N GLY A 148 -10.73 6.54 11.60
CA GLY A 148 -9.96 5.30 11.76
C GLY A 148 -10.87 4.09 11.95
N ALA A 149 -11.86 4.19 12.85
CA ALA A 149 -12.84 3.14 13.07
C ALA A 149 -13.67 2.86 11.81
N GLY A 150 -14.09 3.91 11.08
CA GLY A 150 -14.81 3.81 9.82
C GLY A 150 -14.02 3.09 8.74
N LEU A 151 -12.72 3.40 8.58
CA LEU A 151 -11.83 2.72 7.63
C LEU A 151 -11.65 1.22 7.99
N LEU A 152 -11.50 0.91 9.29
CA LEU A 152 -11.38 -0.47 9.77
C LEU A 152 -12.68 -1.27 9.61
N LEU A 153 -13.84 -0.64 9.81
CA LEU A 153 -15.15 -1.25 9.59
C LEU A 153 -15.48 -1.39 8.11
N ALA A 154 -15.15 -0.40 7.28
CA ALA A 154 -15.32 -0.45 5.83
C ALA A 154 -14.59 -1.66 5.24
N ARG A 155 -13.43 -2.04 5.78
CA ARG A 155 -12.73 -3.28 5.40
C ARG A 155 -13.59 -4.54 5.54
N ARG A 156 -14.50 -4.59 6.52
CA ARG A 156 -15.38 -5.76 6.73
C ARG A 156 -16.58 -5.78 5.80
N VAL A 157 -17.03 -4.61 5.34
CA VAL A 157 -18.26 -4.48 4.53
C VAL A 157 -17.94 -4.44 3.04
N VAL A 158 -16.82 -3.81 2.65
CA VAL A 158 -16.43 -3.65 1.25
C VAL A 158 -15.86 -4.98 0.74
N ARG A 159 -16.70 -5.71 0.00
CA ARG A 159 -16.22 -6.80 -0.86
C ARG A 159 -15.24 -6.21 -1.87
N PRO A 160 -14.14 -6.91 -2.20
CA PRO A 160 -13.15 -6.39 -3.13
C PRO A 160 -13.78 -6.16 -4.50
N VAL A 161 -14.12 -4.90 -4.80
CA VAL A 161 -14.54 -4.47 -6.14
C VAL A 161 -13.29 -4.48 -7.01
N PRO A 162 -13.35 -5.03 -8.24
CA PRO A 162 -12.22 -5.00 -9.15
C PRO A 162 -11.83 -3.55 -9.45
N VAL A 163 -10.73 -3.09 -8.85
CA VAL A 163 -10.21 -1.75 -9.07
C VAL A 163 -9.48 -1.71 -10.42
N PRO A 164 -9.77 -0.76 -11.31
CA PRO A 164 -9.07 -0.63 -12.59
C PRO A 164 -7.58 -0.34 -12.36
N ALA A 165 -6.74 -0.84 -13.26
CA ALA A 165 -5.28 -0.86 -13.12
C ALA A 165 -4.60 0.53 -13.03
N ALA A 166 -5.33 1.62 -13.29
CA ALA A 166 -4.84 2.99 -13.23
C ALA A 166 -4.89 3.63 -11.82
N LEU A 167 -5.68 3.08 -10.89
CA LEU A 167 -5.83 3.66 -9.55
C LEU A 167 -4.60 3.58 -8.60
N PRO A 168 -3.68 2.60 -8.67
CA PRO A 168 -2.61 2.51 -7.68
C PRO A 168 -1.62 3.68 -7.74
N ILE A 169 -1.45 4.30 -8.92
CA ILE A 169 -0.60 5.49 -9.08
C ILE A 169 -1.27 6.69 -8.40
N LEU A 170 -2.58 6.88 -8.61
CA LEU A 170 -3.32 7.97 -7.98
C LEU A 170 -3.31 7.84 -6.46
N THR A 171 -3.51 6.64 -5.91
CA THR A 171 -3.42 6.42 -4.46
C THR A 171 -2.03 6.67 -3.91
N ALA A 172 -0.97 6.29 -4.64
CA ALA A 172 0.40 6.57 -4.21
C ALA A 172 0.70 8.08 -4.20
N VAL A 173 0.25 8.80 -5.22
CA VAL A 173 0.41 10.27 -5.32
C VAL A 173 -0.39 10.97 -4.22
N VAL A 174 -1.65 10.57 -4.01
CA VAL A 174 -2.50 11.15 -2.96
C VAL A 174 -1.93 10.87 -1.57
N SER A 175 -1.47 9.64 -1.29
CA SER A 175 -0.78 9.33 -0.03
C SER A 175 0.51 10.14 0.13
N ALA A 176 1.32 10.28 -0.91
CA ALA A 176 2.56 11.07 -0.84
C ALA A 176 2.30 12.56 -0.60
N LEU A 177 1.20 13.12 -1.11
CA LEU A 177 0.81 14.51 -0.89
C LEU A 177 0.17 14.73 0.48
N LEU A 178 -0.66 13.79 0.95
CA LEU A 178 -1.36 13.93 2.22
C LEU A 178 -0.48 13.62 3.43
N THR A 179 0.48 12.70 3.32
CA THR A 179 1.38 12.33 4.43
C THR A 179 2.11 13.53 5.05
N PRO A 180 2.77 14.44 4.28
CA PRO A 180 3.46 15.59 4.87
C PRO A 180 2.51 16.62 5.49
N VAL A 181 1.32 16.84 4.91
CA VAL A 181 0.29 17.73 5.49
C VAL A 181 -0.19 17.18 6.82
N PHE A 182 -0.39 15.86 6.86
CA PHE A 182 -0.85 15.16 8.05
C PHE A 182 0.22 15.17 9.15
N LEU A 183 1.47 14.89 8.79
CA LEU A 183 2.60 14.90 9.72
C LEU A 183 2.81 16.32 10.29
N PHE A 184 2.67 17.35 9.46
CA PHE A 184 2.75 18.75 9.86
C PHE A 184 1.66 19.11 10.88
N GLY A 185 0.41 18.73 10.63
CA GLY A 185 -0.70 18.99 11.57
C GLY A 185 -0.53 18.26 12.91
N ALA A 186 -0.07 17.00 12.88
CA ALA A 186 0.13 16.20 14.09
C ALA A 186 1.32 16.68 14.93
N LEU A 187 2.39 17.17 14.28
CA LEU A 187 3.60 17.63 14.95
C LEU A 187 3.56 19.12 15.31
N SER A 188 2.71 19.91 14.67
CA SER A 188 2.55 21.35 14.91
C SER A 188 2.35 21.73 16.40
N PRO A 189 1.48 21.08 17.20
CA PRO A 189 1.30 21.44 18.61
C PRO A 189 2.55 21.13 19.46
N VAL A 190 3.17 19.96 19.27
CA VAL A 190 4.41 19.60 19.96
C VAL A 190 5.55 20.54 19.58
N LEU A 191 5.61 20.94 18.31
CA LEU A 191 6.65 21.81 17.79
C LEU A 191 6.42 23.29 18.10
N SER A 192 5.19 23.72 18.39
CA SER A 192 4.92 25.08 18.86
C SER A 192 5.35 25.27 20.32
N ASP A 193 5.19 24.26 21.17
CA ASP A 193 5.77 24.25 22.52
C ASP A 193 7.31 24.20 22.47
N LEU A 194 7.92 23.50 21.52
CA LEU A 194 9.38 23.56 21.26
C LEU A 194 9.84 24.89 20.66
N ASN A 195 9.02 25.56 19.84
CA ASN A 195 9.33 26.86 19.25
C ASN A 195 9.45 27.96 20.32
N LEU A 196 8.72 27.82 21.43
CA LEU A 196 8.87 28.65 22.63
C LEU A 196 10.23 28.46 23.32
N LEU A 197 10.86 27.29 23.19
CA LEU A 197 12.20 27.00 23.73
C LEU A 197 13.35 27.26 22.73
N VAL A 198 13.14 27.10 21.42
CA VAL A 198 14.22 27.07 20.41
C VAL A 198 14.15 28.24 19.41
N GLY A 199 13.09 29.06 19.45
CA GLY A 199 12.88 30.16 18.51
C GLY A 199 12.54 29.67 17.10
N SER A 200 12.61 30.56 16.10
CA SER A 200 12.15 30.33 14.71
C SER A 200 12.75 29.10 14.00
N ALA A 201 13.81 28.49 14.53
CA ALA A 201 14.42 27.27 14.03
C ALA A 201 13.50 26.03 14.10
N GLY A 202 12.52 25.99 15.01
CA GLY A 202 11.60 24.84 15.17
C GLY A 202 10.71 24.61 13.96
N ILE A 203 10.20 25.69 13.34
CA ILE A 203 9.34 25.61 12.14
C ILE A 203 10.11 25.03 10.95
N TYR A 204 11.37 25.42 10.76
CA TYR A 204 12.22 24.91 9.68
C TYR A 204 12.53 23.42 9.86
N PHE A 205 12.69 22.95 11.10
CA PHE A 205 12.90 21.53 11.39
C PHE A 205 11.66 20.69 11.06
N THR A 206 10.45 21.16 11.39
CA THR A 206 9.18 20.47 11.05
C THR A 206 8.99 20.35 9.55
N LEU A 207 9.20 21.46 8.82
CA LEU A 207 9.13 21.48 7.37
C LEU A 207 10.18 20.55 6.76
N PHE A 208 11.41 20.57 7.28
CA PHE A 208 12.48 19.68 6.82
C PHE A 208 12.13 18.20 7.00
N VAL A 209 11.64 17.80 8.19
CA VAL A 209 11.25 16.41 8.46
C VAL A 209 10.07 15.98 7.57
N GLY A 210 9.07 16.85 7.40
CA GLY A 210 7.94 16.59 6.49
C GLY A 210 8.37 16.41 5.03
N VAL A 211 9.28 17.27 4.55
CA VAL A 211 9.84 17.18 3.19
C VAL A 211 10.69 15.92 3.02
N VAL A 212 11.56 15.58 3.98
CA VAL A 212 12.41 14.38 3.91
C VAL A 212 11.57 13.10 3.91
N LEU A 213 10.56 13.01 4.78
CA LEU A 213 9.66 11.86 4.81
C LEU A 213 8.80 11.77 3.55
N GLY A 214 8.27 12.90 3.06
CA GLY A 214 7.57 12.95 1.77
C GLY A 214 8.45 12.48 0.60
N ALA A 215 9.69 12.95 0.54
CA ALA A 215 10.68 12.55 -0.47
C ALA A 215 11.03 11.06 -0.38
N ALA A 216 11.23 10.51 0.83
CA ALA A 216 11.48 9.09 1.03
C ALA A 216 10.30 8.20 0.61
N THR A 217 9.07 8.67 0.84
CA THR A 217 7.84 7.98 0.43
C THR A 217 7.70 7.98 -1.10
N LEU A 218 7.99 9.11 -1.76
CA LEU A 218 8.02 9.21 -3.22
C LEU A 218 9.13 8.35 -3.83
N ALA A 219 10.33 8.33 -3.23
CA ALA A 219 11.45 7.54 -3.70
C ALA A 219 11.17 6.04 -3.60
N SER A 220 10.59 5.58 -2.50
CA SER A 220 10.21 4.16 -2.32
C SER A 220 9.09 3.74 -3.26
N ALA A 221 8.08 4.59 -3.49
CA ALA A 221 7.05 4.36 -4.50
C ALA A 221 7.63 4.32 -5.92
N GLY A 222 8.51 5.26 -6.26
CA GLY A 222 9.21 5.31 -7.55
C GLY A 222 10.09 4.08 -7.78
N TRP A 223 10.83 3.65 -6.75
CA TRP A 223 11.65 2.44 -6.80
C TRP A 223 10.80 1.19 -7.04
N ALA A 224 9.67 1.04 -6.35
CA ALA A 224 8.76 -0.09 -6.54
C ALA A 224 8.19 -0.17 -7.96
N ILE A 225 7.93 1.00 -8.59
CA ILE A 225 7.52 1.07 -10.00
C ILE A 225 8.68 0.73 -10.93
N ALA A 226 9.89 1.24 -10.66
CA ALA A 226 11.07 1.00 -11.47
C ALA A 226 11.50 -0.48 -11.47
N VAL A 227 11.47 -1.15 -10.30
CA VAL A 227 11.77 -2.58 -10.18
C VAL A 227 10.78 -3.43 -11.00
N ARG A 228 9.50 -3.04 -11.06
CA ARG A 228 8.51 -3.74 -11.90
C ARG A 228 8.70 -3.53 -13.40
N ARG A 229 9.43 -2.47 -13.80
CA ARG A 229 9.67 -2.11 -15.19
C ARG A 229 11.01 -2.62 -15.72
N ARG A 230 11.88 -3.24 -14.91
CA ARG A 230 13.09 -3.85 -15.45
C ARG A 230 12.65 -4.93 -16.46
N PRO A 231 12.92 -4.74 -17.77
CA PRO A 231 12.68 -5.80 -18.73
C PRO A 231 13.52 -6.99 -18.29
N ALA A 232 12.97 -8.20 -18.38
CA ALA A 232 13.78 -9.40 -18.29
C ALA A 232 14.81 -9.28 -19.42
N VAL A 233 16.02 -8.84 -19.06
CA VAL A 233 17.14 -8.84 -19.99
C VAL A 233 17.38 -10.32 -20.24
N ALA A 234 17.16 -10.72 -21.48
CA ALA A 234 17.36 -12.08 -21.95
C ALA A 234 18.75 -12.55 -21.50
N ALA A 235 18.78 -13.51 -20.58
CA ALA A 235 19.96 -14.30 -20.32
C ALA A 235 20.15 -15.18 -21.56
N GLY A 236 21.02 -14.72 -22.46
CA GLY A 236 21.61 -15.53 -23.52
C GLY A 236 22.88 -16.20 -23.02
#